data_AF-A0A966C7F9-F1
#
_entry.id   AF-A0A966C7F9-F1
#
_cell.length_a   1.000
_cell.length_b   1.000
_cell.length_c   1.000
_cell.angle_alpha   90.00
_cell.angle_beta   90.00
_cell.angle_gamma   90.00
#
_symmetry.space_group_name_H-M   'P 1'
#
loop_
_entity.id
_entity.type
_entity.pdbx_description
1 polymer ?
#
loop_
_entity_poly.entity_id
_entity_poly.type
_entity_poly.pdbx_seq_one_letter_code
_entity_poly.pdbx_strand_id
1 'polypeptide(L)'
;MHVKDFFTAQDLEKIKTAVGQAEGGTGGEIVPAVVAASDHYDEAAWTGATIGAITLPLTAALVHHGVELWGIPSPAWIALPAALGAVLGFLAARIPLVKRGLIPRHERARQVEQRAAAAFLEHEVFATRDRSGVLIFLS
;
A
#
# COMPACT_ATOMS: atom_id res chain seq x y z
N MET A 1 -0.51 16.22 3.20
CA MET A 1 0.93 15.97 2.97
C MET A 1 1.41 17.00 1.96
N HIS A 2 2.47 17.74 2.24
CA HIS A 2 2.98 18.78 1.34
C HIS A 2 4.34 18.38 0.78
N VAL A 3 4.65 18.76 -0.46
CA VAL A 3 5.94 18.50 -1.12
C VAL A 3 7.14 18.96 -0.27
N LYS A 4 6.95 20.02 0.53
CA LYS A 4 7.96 20.58 1.45
C LYS A 4 8.36 19.63 2.58
N ASP A 5 7.56 18.60 2.86
CA ASP A 5 7.88 17.58 3.87
C ASP A 5 8.93 16.57 3.35
N PHE A 6 9.10 16.48 2.01
CA PHE A 6 9.98 15.51 1.33
C PHE A 6 11.20 16.14 0.67
N PHE A 7 11.05 17.37 0.20
CA PHE A 7 12.08 18.05 -0.59
C PHE A 7 12.39 19.41 0.01
N THR A 8 13.69 19.70 0.12
CA THR A 8 14.13 21.04 0.46
C THR A 8 13.92 21.98 -0.72
N ALA A 9 13.96 23.30 -0.49
CA ALA A 9 13.93 24.28 -1.58
C ALA A 9 15.07 24.06 -2.59
N GLN A 10 16.24 23.63 -2.12
CA GLN A 10 17.37 23.31 -2.99
C GLN A 10 17.10 22.08 -3.86
N ASP A 11 16.39 21.07 -3.35
CA ASP A 11 16.02 19.89 -4.13
C ASP A 11 14.99 20.22 -5.21
N LEU A 12 14.01 21.07 -4.88
CA LEU A 12 13.03 21.53 -5.85
C LEU A 12 13.67 22.34 -6.99
N GLU A 13 14.64 23.20 -6.68
CA GLU A 13 15.39 23.92 -7.73
C GLU A 13 16.25 22.98 -8.59
N LYS A 14 16.86 21.93 -7.99
CA LYS A 14 17.57 20.90 -8.77
C LYS A 14 16.62 20.15 -9.70
N ILE A 15 15.45 19.73 -9.21
CA ILE A 15 14.44 19.04 -10.02
C ILE A 15 13.99 19.94 -11.18
N LYS A 16 13.66 21.20 -10.88
CA LYS A 16 13.24 22.18 -11.90
C LYS A 16 14.32 22.40 -12.97
N THR A 17 15.58 22.52 -12.54
CA THR A 17 16.71 22.68 -13.45
C THR A 17 16.89 21.44 -14.33
N ALA A 18 16.80 20.24 -13.75
CA ALA A 18 16.94 18.98 -14.49
C ALA A 18 15.79 18.78 -15.50
N VAL A 19 14.56 19.11 -15.11
CA VAL A 19 13.40 19.09 -16.02
C VAL A 19 13.63 20.04 -17.19
N GLY A 20 13.97 21.31 -16.92
CA GLY A 20 14.20 22.28 -17.98
C GLY A 20 15.35 21.91 -18.92
N GLN A 21 16.41 21.26 -18.41
CA GLN A 21 17.49 20.74 -19.24
C GLN A 21 17.05 19.57 -20.14
N ALA A 22 16.23 18.66 -19.61
CA ALA A 22 15.71 17.53 -20.37
C ALA A 22 14.70 17.97 -21.44
N GLU A 23 13.88 18.98 -21.15
CA GLU A 23 12.89 19.53 -22.08
C GLU A 23 13.53 20.43 -23.14
N GLY A 24 14.61 21.16 -22.82
CA GLY A 24 15.15 22.26 -23.64
C GLY A 24 15.56 21.92 -25.08
N GLY A 25 15.67 20.64 -25.44
CA GLY A 25 15.90 20.17 -26.81
C GLY A 25 14.78 19.33 -27.41
N THR A 26 13.62 19.27 -26.75
CA THR A 26 12.51 18.37 -27.10
C THR A 26 11.18 19.13 -27.08
N GLY A 27 10.17 18.60 -27.78
CA GLY A 27 8.79 19.08 -27.60
C GLY A 27 8.10 18.46 -26.38
N GLY A 28 8.80 17.64 -25.58
CA GLY A 28 8.23 16.95 -24.44
C GLY A 28 8.06 17.88 -23.24
N GLU A 29 6.97 17.70 -22.50
CA GLU A 29 6.73 18.40 -21.22
C GLU A 29 6.72 17.36 -20.10
N ILE A 30 7.58 17.52 -19.11
CA ILE A 30 7.80 16.58 -18.02
C ILE A 30 7.08 17.10 -16.76
N VAL A 31 6.14 16.30 -16.27
CA VAL A 31 5.40 16.59 -15.04
C VAL A 31 5.87 15.63 -13.94
N PRO A 32 6.66 16.09 -12.96
CA PRO A 32 6.98 15.29 -11.79
C PRO A 32 5.82 15.32 -10.79
N ALA A 33 5.35 14.15 -10.37
CA ALA A 33 4.31 13.98 -9.37
C ALA A 33 4.80 13.08 -8.22
N VAL A 34 4.59 13.52 -6.98
CA VAL A 34 4.97 12.77 -5.78
C VAL A 34 3.74 12.57 -4.92
N VAL A 35 3.42 11.31 -4.63
CA VAL A 35 2.31 10.92 -3.76
C VAL A 35 2.81 10.13 -2.56
N ALA A 36 2.12 10.26 -1.43
CA ALA A 36 2.42 9.54 -0.19
C ALA A 36 2.26 8.02 -0.33
N ALA A 37 1.22 7.65 -1.06
CA ALA A 37 0.70 6.31 -1.19
C ALA A 37 -0.19 6.27 -2.42
N SER A 38 -0.09 5.19 -3.19
CA SER A 38 -0.94 4.97 -4.36
C SER A 38 -2.31 4.38 -4.00
N ASP A 39 -2.49 3.87 -2.77
CA ASP A 39 -3.75 3.34 -2.25
C ASP A 39 -3.74 3.29 -0.70
N HIS A 40 -4.92 3.16 -0.09
CA HIS A 40 -5.10 2.92 1.34
C HIS A 40 -4.80 1.47 1.74
N TYR A 41 -4.73 0.55 0.77
CA TYR A 41 -4.34 -0.85 0.98
C TYR A 41 -5.16 -1.51 2.12
N ASP A 42 -6.46 -1.22 2.19
CA ASP A 42 -7.36 -1.74 3.22
C ASP A 42 -7.51 -3.28 3.12
N GLU A 43 -7.24 -3.82 1.94
CA GLU A 43 -7.13 -5.24 1.65
C GLU A 43 -6.14 -5.96 2.58
N ALA A 44 -5.07 -5.29 3.00
CA ALA A 44 -4.10 -5.86 3.94
C ALA A 44 -4.73 -6.09 5.32
N ALA A 45 -5.63 -5.20 5.75
CA ALA A 45 -6.31 -5.32 7.04
C ALA A 45 -7.24 -6.54 7.04
N TRP A 46 -8.01 -6.72 5.97
CA TRP A 46 -8.87 -7.90 5.80
C TRP A 46 -8.08 -9.19 5.62
N THR A 47 -6.99 -9.16 4.84
CA THR A 47 -6.09 -10.31 4.69
C THR A 47 -5.49 -10.73 6.03
N GLY A 48 -5.02 -9.76 6.82
CA GLY A 48 -4.52 -10.00 8.18
C GLY A 48 -5.60 -10.60 9.07
N ALA A 49 -6.82 -10.08 9.01
CA ALA A 49 -7.96 -10.62 9.75
C ALA A 49 -8.25 -12.09 9.37
N THR A 50 -8.31 -12.40 8.07
CA THR A 50 -8.54 -13.77 7.59
C THR A 50 -7.44 -14.73 8.04
N ILE A 51 -6.16 -14.34 7.92
CA ILE A 51 -5.03 -15.15 8.38
C ILE A 51 -5.12 -15.39 9.88
N GLY A 52 -5.40 -14.35 10.67
CA GLY A 52 -5.53 -14.47 12.12
C GLY A 52 -6.72 -15.34 12.54
N ALA A 53 -7.86 -15.17 11.86
CA ALA A 53 -9.08 -15.95 12.10
C ALA A 53 -8.91 -17.44 11.84
N ILE A 54 -7.99 -17.83 10.96
CA ILE A 54 -7.65 -19.22 10.66
C ILE A 54 -6.55 -19.72 11.60
N THR A 55 -5.47 -18.95 11.76
CA THR A 55 -4.26 -19.42 12.46
C THR A 55 -4.49 -19.59 13.96
N LEU A 56 -5.19 -18.66 14.61
CA LEU A 56 -5.38 -18.69 16.07
C LEU A 56 -6.25 -19.86 16.56
N PRO A 57 -7.38 -20.22 15.92
CA PRO A 57 -8.12 -21.42 16.32
C PRO A 57 -7.36 -22.71 15.97
N LEU A 58 -6.56 -22.75 14.90
CA LEU A 58 -5.73 -23.92 14.59
C LEU A 58 -4.65 -24.16 15.65
N THR A 59 -3.98 -23.11 16.11
CA THR A 59 -2.98 -23.22 17.19
C THR A 59 -3.67 -23.58 18.51
N ALA A 60 -4.84 -23.00 18.81
CA ALA A 60 -5.64 -23.38 19.97
C ALA A 60 -6.08 -24.85 19.93
N ALA A 61 -6.48 -25.36 18.76
CA ALA A 61 -6.84 -26.77 18.56
C ALA A 61 -5.65 -27.70 18.84
N LEU A 62 -4.46 -27.36 18.33
CA LEU A 62 -3.26 -28.16 18.52
C LEU A 62 -2.83 -28.20 20.00
N VAL A 63 -2.90 -27.06 20.70
CA VAL A 63 -2.63 -26.98 22.15
C VAL A 63 -3.67 -27.78 22.93
N HIS A 64 -4.95 -27.65 22.60
CA HIS A 64 -6.02 -28.40 23.25
C HIS A 64 -5.82 -29.93 23.10
N HIS A 65 -5.37 -30.38 21.93
CA HIS A 65 -5.09 -31.80 21.69
C HIS A 65 -3.85 -32.31 22.44
N GLY A 66 -2.86 -31.45 22.71
CA GLY A 66 -1.64 -31.81 23.42
C GLY A 66 -1.71 -31.71 24.96
N VAL A 67 -2.67 -30.96 25.51
CA VAL A 67 -2.70 -30.63 26.96
C VAL A 67 -3.95 -31.20 27.67
N GLU A 68 -4.85 -31.91 26.98
CA GLU A 68 -6.12 -32.41 27.54
C GLU A 68 -6.83 -31.33 28.39
N LEU A 69 -7.16 -30.19 27.78
CA LEU A 69 -7.90 -29.12 28.43
C LEU A 69 -9.39 -29.49 28.55
N TRP A 70 -9.72 -30.31 29.56
CA TRP A 70 -11.11 -30.67 29.87
C TRP A 70 -11.90 -29.43 30.32
N GLY A 71 -12.98 -29.06 29.61
CA GLY A 71 -14.00 -28.14 30.14
C GLY A 71 -14.46 -26.98 29.26
N ILE A 72 -13.95 -26.80 28.04
CA ILE A 72 -14.41 -25.69 27.16
C ILE A 72 -15.61 -26.16 26.30
N PRO A 73 -16.74 -25.43 26.28
CA PRO A 73 -17.91 -25.79 25.47
C PRO A 73 -17.59 -25.92 23.98
N SER A 74 -18.19 -26.93 23.32
CA SER A 74 -17.82 -27.45 22.00
C SER A 74 -17.79 -26.47 20.81
N PRO A 75 -18.46 -25.31 20.79
CA PRO A 75 -18.26 -24.29 19.74
C PRO A 75 -17.36 -23.13 20.18
N ALA A 76 -17.30 -22.85 21.49
CA ALA A 76 -16.64 -21.66 22.03
C ALA A 76 -15.12 -21.72 21.90
N TRP A 77 -14.54 -22.93 21.95
CA TRP A 77 -13.11 -23.14 21.79
C TRP A 77 -12.59 -22.86 20.37
N ILE A 78 -13.47 -22.84 19.35
CA ILE A 78 -13.11 -22.45 17.97
C ILE A 78 -13.50 -21.01 17.72
N ALA A 79 -14.73 -20.63 18.06
CA ALA A 79 -15.29 -19.34 17.70
C ALA A 79 -14.57 -18.16 18.39
N LEU A 80 -14.21 -18.31 19.67
CA LEU A 80 -13.56 -17.25 20.42
C LEU A 80 -12.11 -16.98 19.92
N PRO A 81 -11.25 -18.00 19.73
CA PRO A 81 -9.95 -17.78 19.10
C PRO A 81 -10.05 -17.29 17.66
N ALA A 82 -11.03 -17.73 16.87
CA ALA A 82 -11.22 -17.20 15.52
C ALA A 82 -11.53 -15.69 15.53
N ALA A 83 -12.46 -15.26 16.40
CA ALA A 83 -12.80 -13.85 16.53
C ALA A 83 -11.62 -13.00 17.04
N LEU A 84 -10.92 -13.48 18.08
CA LEU A 84 -9.72 -12.81 18.60
C LEU A 84 -8.61 -12.76 17.55
N GLY A 85 -8.40 -13.85 16.82
CA GLY A 85 -7.41 -13.94 15.74
C GLY A 85 -7.73 -12.94 14.63
N ALA A 86 -9.00 -12.81 14.25
CA ALA A 86 -9.43 -11.82 13.26
C ALA A 86 -9.12 -10.39 13.71
N VAL A 87 -9.49 -10.03 14.94
CA VAL A 87 -9.25 -8.68 15.48
C VAL A 87 -7.75 -8.40 15.59
N LEU A 88 -6.97 -9.33 16.14
CA LEU A 88 -5.52 -9.17 16.27
C LEU A 88 -4.83 -9.09 14.90
N GLY A 89 -5.23 -9.93 13.95
CA GLY A 89 -4.71 -9.91 12.58
C GLY A 89 -5.03 -8.61 11.84
N PHE A 90 -6.26 -8.10 12.00
CA PHE A 90 -6.69 -6.81 11.45
C PHE A 90 -5.87 -5.65 12.03
N LEU A 91 -5.67 -5.63 13.35
CA LEU A 91 -4.89 -4.59 14.02
C LEU A 91 -3.40 -4.68 13.66
N ALA A 92 -2.84 -5.89 13.60
CA ALA A 92 -1.44 -6.12 13.21
C ALA A 92 -1.17 -5.64 11.78
N ALA A 93 -2.11 -5.81 10.86
CA ALA A 93 -2.01 -5.33 9.49
C ALA A 93 -2.01 -3.80 9.35
N ARG A 94 -2.31 -3.03 10.41
CA ARG A 94 -2.09 -1.57 10.43
C ARG A 94 -0.63 -1.18 10.62
N ILE A 95 0.22 -2.09 11.08
CA ILE A 95 1.66 -1.85 11.24
C ILE A 95 2.31 -1.87 9.85
N PRO A 96 3.06 -0.81 9.44
CA PRO A 96 3.60 -0.70 8.08
C PRO A 96 4.46 -1.88 7.63
N LEU A 97 5.21 -2.49 8.56
CA LEU A 97 6.06 -3.65 8.29
C LEU A 97 5.23 -4.89 7.92
N VAL A 98 4.18 -5.16 8.70
CA VAL A 98 3.26 -6.30 8.46
C VAL A 98 2.48 -6.08 7.18
N LYS A 99 1.94 -4.87 7.01
CA LYS A 99 1.21 -4.46 5.80
C LYS A 99 2.01 -4.70 4.52
N ARG A 100 3.30 -4.31 4.52
CA ARG A 100 4.21 -4.54 3.37
C ARG A 100 4.52 -6.01 3.10
N GLY A 101 4.46 -6.87 4.12
CA GLY A 101 4.63 -8.31 3.99
C GLY A 101 3.37 -9.01 3.48
N LEU A 102 2.19 -8.53 3.86
CA LEU A 102 0.91 -9.07 3.43
C LEU A 102 0.58 -8.77 1.96
N ILE A 103 1.13 -7.69 1.41
CA ILE A 103 0.83 -7.24 0.05
C ILE A 103 1.98 -7.63 -0.89
N PRO A 104 1.71 -8.49 -1.89
CA PRO A 104 2.70 -8.87 -2.89
C PRO A 104 3.29 -7.65 -3.63
N ARG A 105 4.54 -7.78 -4.07
CA ARG A 105 5.23 -6.69 -4.81
C ARG A 105 4.54 -6.35 -6.14
N HIS A 106 4.00 -7.35 -6.84
CA HIS A 106 3.29 -7.14 -8.11
C HIS A 106 2.00 -6.32 -7.91
N GLU A 107 1.29 -6.55 -6.80
CA GLU A 107 0.05 -5.83 -6.50
C GLU A 107 0.33 -4.36 -6.21
N ARG A 108 1.39 -4.08 -5.44
CA ARG A 108 1.87 -2.70 -5.23
C ARG A 108 2.23 -2.00 -6.54
N ALA A 109 2.94 -2.69 -7.44
CA ALA A 109 3.30 -2.13 -8.74
C ALA A 109 2.06 -1.80 -9.59
N ARG A 110 1.07 -2.70 -9.60
CA ARG A 110 -0.20 -2.50 -10.30
C ARG A 110 -0.94 -1.27 -9.78
N GLN A 111 -0.99 -1.07 -8.46
CA GLN A 111 -1.65 0.10 -7.87
C GLN A 111 -0.91 1.41 -8.18
N VAL A 112 0.42 1.41 -8.18
CA VAL A 112 1.22 2.57 -8.60
C VAL A 112 0.93 2.92 -10.06
N GLU A 113 0.90 1.92 -10.95
CA GLU A 113 0.58 2.12 -12.36
C GLU A 113 -0.83 2.69 -12.56
N GLN A 114 -1.83 2.14 -11.87
CA GLN A 114 -3.20 2.64 -11.92
C GLN A 114 -3.32 4.07 -11.42
N ARG A 115 -2.66 4.41 -10.31
CA ARG A 115 -2.67 5.78 -9.79
C ARG A 115 -1.92 6.74 -10.70
N ALA A 116 -0.80 6.33 -11.29
CA ALA A 116 -0.07 7.12 -12.27
C ALA A 116 -0.91 7.38 -13.53
N ALA A 117 -1.59 6.36 -14.06
CA ALA A 117 -2.48 6.50 -15.20
C ALA A 117 -3.67 7.44 -14.90
N ALA A 118 -4.26 7.31 -13.70
CA ALA A 118 -5.31 8.22 -13.24
C ALA A 118 -4.78 9.66 -13.13
N ALA A 119 -3.62 9.87 -12.50
CA ALA A 119 -3.01 11.20 -12.38
C ALA A 119 -2.66 11.82 -13.75
N PHE A 120 -2.20 11.00 -14.70
CA PHE A 120 -1.92 11.43 -16.07
C PHE A 120 -3.16 11.98 -16.78
N LEU A 121 -4.32 11.36 -16.55
CA LEU A 121 -5.61 11.79 -17.09
C LEU A 121 -6.21 12.97 -16.31
N GLU A 122 -6.24 12.89 -14.98
CA GLU A 122 -6.79 13.91 -14.07
C GLU A 122 -6.11 15.27 -14.23
N HIS A 123 -4.79 15.27 -14.44
CA HIS A 123 -4.01 16.48 -14.65
C HIS A 123 -3.75 16.79 -16.13
N GLU A 124 -4.42 16.07 -17.04
CA GLU A 124 -4.33 16.25 -18.49
C GLU A 124 -2.88 16.36 -18.99
N VAL A 125 -1.97 15.52 -18.46
CA VAL A 125 -0.54 15.57 -18.82
C VAL A 125 -0.36 15.32 -20.32
N PHE A 126 -1.31 14.66 -20.98
CA PHE A 126 -1.35 14.48 -22.44
C PHE A 126 -1.77 15.74 -23.22
N ALA A 127 -2.28 16.79 -22.60
CA ALA A 127 -2.80 17.99 -23.24
C ALA A 127 -1.72 19.07 -23.47
N THR A 128 -0.51 18.64 -23.80
CA THR A 128 0.59 19.52 -24.22
C THR A 128 0.41 19.94 -25.68
N ARG A 129 1.12 20.99 -26.10
CA ARG A 129 1.06 21.52 -27.48
C ARG A 129 1.32 20.43 -28.54
N ASP A 130 2.31 19.57 -28.29
CA ASP A 130 2.76 18.53 -29.22
C ASP A 130 2.29 17.11 -28.81
N ARG A 131 1.37 16.99 -27.83
CA ARG A 131 0.84 15.71 -27.31
C ARG A 131 1.94 14.74 -26.82
N SER A 132 2.96 15.32 -26.22
CA SER A 132 4.27 14.75 -25.88
C SER A 132 4.53 14.79 -24.36
N GLY A 133 3.49 14.87 -23.54
CA GLY A 133 3.63 14.95 -22.09
C GLY A 133 4.13 13.65 -21.47
N VAL A 134 5.02 13.78 -20.49
CA VAL A 134 5.65 12.67 -19.75
C VAL A 134 5.42 12.87 -18.26
N LEU A 135 4.77 11.91 -17.61
CA LEU A 135 4.59 11.91 -16.16
C LEU A 135 5.69 11.08 -15.49
N ILE A 136 6.46 11.71 -14.59
CA ILE A 136 7.37 11.01 -13.69
C ILE A 136 6.67 10.89 -12.33
N PHE A 137 6.15 9.70 -12.04
CA PHE A 137 5.34 9.44 -10.85
C PHE A 137 6.15 8.71 -9.76
N LEU A 138 6.25 9.30 -8.57
CA LEU A 138 6.87 8.70 -7.39
C LEU A 138 5.81 8.45 -6.30
N SER A 139 5.79 7.23 -5.77
CA SER A 139 4.91 6.78 -4.67
C SER A 139 5.66 5.96 -3.63
#